data_AF-A0A9P5MD73-F1
#
_entry.id   AF-A0A9P5MD73-F1
#
_cell.length_a   1.000
_cell.length_b   1.000
_cell.length_c   1.000
_cell.angle_alpha   90.00
_cell.angle_beta   90.00
_cell.angle_gamma   90.00
#
_symmetry.space_group_name_H-M   'P 1'
#
loop_
_entity.id
_entity.type
_entity.pdbx_description
1 polymer ?
#
loop_
_entity_poly.entity_id
_entity_poly.type
_entity_poly.pdbx_seq_one_letter_code
_entity_poly.pdbx_strand_id
1 'polypeptide(L)'
;MVSFTSLSILVLSALAIVHASPLTVGVEKCTTVSTGNLKTTNGHDLHLVNDVLKFGSSLAVEFRRCTPNFGGYSGDTVEGHLYIPSTKKCLTLKGTGGPPFKFGQAACYYSDDSGQVSSSFIKKKDGSIFFVGDSTADGSIVYYGNKCKSGTFGVSSSATSGVAKFKCVDDGAIGLTL
;
A
#
# COMPACT_ATOMS: atom_id res chain seq x y z
N MET A 1 -39.36 3.32 -74.67
CA MET A 1 -38.96 4.28 -73.61
C MET A 1 -39.61 3.87 -72.31
N VAL A 2 -38.88 3.26 -71.38
CA VAL A 2 -39.18 3.29 -69.95
C VAL A 2 -37.84 3.29 -69.22
N SER A 3 -37.62 4.34 -68.43
CA SER A 3 -36.43 4.60 -67.64
C SER A 3 -36.67 4.07 -66.23
N PHE A 4 -35.70 3.37 -65.64
CA PHE A 4 -35.69 3.06 -64.21
C PHE A 4 -34.30 3.37 -63.63
N THR A 5 -34.16 4.58 -63.12
CA THR A 5 -33.07 5.00 -62.22
C THR A 5 -33.21 4.29 -60.88
N SER A 6 -32.29 3.38 -60.57
CA SER A 6 -32.21 2.75 -59.24
C SER A 6 -31.36 3.63 -58.32
N LEU A 7 -32.01 4.20 -57.31
CA LEU A 7 -31.40 5.03 -56.26
C LEU A 7 -30.98 4.10 -55.12
N SER A 8 -29.68 3.78 -55.02
CA SER A 8 -29.16 3.00 -53.89
C SER A 8 -28.90 3.91 -52.70
N ILE A 9 -29.66 3.72 -51.63
CA ILE A 9 -29.56 4.42 -50.34
C ILE A 9 -28.29 3.94 -49.62
N LEU A 10 -27.34 4.86 -49.39
CA LEU A 10 -26.15 4.61 -48.57
C LEU A 10 -26.57 4.66 -47.09
N VAL A 11 -26.70 3.50 -46.45
CA VAL A 11 -26.95 3.42 -45.00
C VAL A 11 -25.65 3.69 -44.27
N LEU A 12 -25.49 4.91 -43.76
CA LEU A 12 -24.37 5.32 -42.92
C LEU A 12 -24.56 4.69 -41.53
N SER A 13 -23.91 3.57 -41.26
CA SER A 13 -23.84 2.99 -39.92
C SER A 13 -23.05 3.91 -39.01
N ALA A 14 -23.74 4.76 -38.25
CA ALA A 14 -23.15 5.53 -37.18
C ALA A 14 -22.64 4.55 -36.10
N LEU A 15 -21.32 4.31 -36.09
CA LEU A 15 -20.63 3.68 -34.97
C LEU A 15 -20.81 4.60 -33.76
N ALA A 16 -21.80 4.31 -32.93
CA ALA A 16 -21.89 4.88 -31.60
C ALA A 16 -20.63 4.43 -30.85
N ILE A 17 -19.67 5.34 -30.73
CA ILE A 17 -18.55 5.19 -29.80
C ILE A 17 -19.19 5.21 -28.41
N VAL A 18 -19.46 4.02 -27.88
CA VAL A 18 -19.82 3.85 -26.48
C VAL A 18 -18.58 4.27 -25.70
N HIS A 19 -18.52 5.55 -25.32
CA HIS A 19 -17.57 6.00 -24.31
C HIS A 19 -17.98 5.28 -23.04
N ALA A 20 -17.27 4.19 -22.74
CA ALA A 20 -17.35 3.55 -21.44
C ALA A 20 -17.00 4.62 -20.42
N SER A 21 -18.00 5.06 -19.65
CA SER A 21 -17.75 5.90 -18.49
C SER A 21 -16.72 5.16 -17.62
N PRO A 22 -15.62 5.81 -17.20
CA PRO A 22 -14.71 5.17 -16.26
C PRO A 22 -15.54 4.74 -15.05
N LEU A 23 -15.43 3.46 -14.67
CA LEU A 23 -16.02 2.97 -13.44
C LEU A 23 -15.51 3.86 -12.31
N THR A 24 -16.43 4.55 -11.62
CA THR A 24 -16.11 5.34 -10.42
C THR A 24 -15.75 4.36 -9.30
N VAL A 25 -14.52 3.88 -9.32
CA VAL A 25 -13.96 3.02 -8.27
C VAL A 25 -13.83 3.82 -6.97
N GLY A 26 -14.18 3.21 -5.84
CA GLY A 26 -14.06 3.85 -4.53
C GLY A 26 -12.62 4.27 -4.28
N VAL A 27 -12.36 5.57 -4.09
CA VAL A 27 -11.04 6.06 -3.73
C VAL A 27 -10.89 6.04 -2.22
N GLU A 28 -9.77 5.53 -1.72
CA GLU A 28 -9.53 5.56 -0.29
C GLU A 28 -9.40 6.99 0.25
N LYS A 29 -9.87 7.20 1.47
CA LYS A 29 -9.67 8.42 2.23
C LYS A 29 -8.86 8.09 3.47
N CYS A 30 -7.66 8.64 3.55
CA CYS A 30 -6.77 8.40 4.68
C CYS A 30 -6.72 9.60 5.63
N THR A 31 -6.91 9.34 6.93
CA THR A 31 -6.87 10.35 8.00
C THR A 31 -5.75 10.02 8.98
N THR A 32 -4.96 11.03 9.36
CA THR A 32 -3.87 10.88 10.32
C THR A 32 -4.38 10.46 11.70
N VAL A 33 -3.82 9.38 12.23
CA VAL A 33 -4.13 8.83 13.56
C VAL A 33 -2.99 9.10 14.55
N SER A 34 -1.74 9.10 14.08
CA SER A 34 -0.58 9.44 14.90
C SER A 34 0.55 9.95 14.04
N THR A 35 1.39 10.80 14.62
CA THR A 35 2.55 11.41 13.98
C THR A 35 3.77 11.25 14.87
N GLY A 36 4.95 11.05 14.28
CA GLY A 36 6.16 10.93 15.06
C GLY A 36 7.36 10.52 14.21
N ASN A 37 8.45 10.16 14.89
CA ASN A 37 9.65 9.69 14.22
C ASN A 37 9.59 8.17 14.14
N LEU A 38 9.78 7.62 12.94
CA LEU A 38 9.75 6.19 12.73
C LEU A 38 10.87 5.51 13.51
N LYS A 39 10.48 4.66 14.45
CA LYS A 39 11.38 3.88 15.31
C LYS A 39 10.94 2.42 15.33
N THR A 40 11.83 1.54 15.76
CA THR A 40 11.43 0.20 16.24
C THR A 40 10.80 0.31 17.63
N THR A 41 9.99 -0.66 18.05
CA THR A 41 9.41 -0.69 19.42
C THR A 41 10.47 -0.75 20.52
N ASN A 42 11.72 -1.10 20.20
CA ASN A 42 12.85 -1.05 21.13
C ASN A 42 13.57 0.32 21.14
N GLY A 43 13.05 1.32 20.44
CA GLY A 43 13.51 2.71 20.50
C GLY A 43 14.56 3.12 19.45
N HIS A 44 14.99 2.20 18.57
CA HIS A 44 15.95 2.55 17.52
C HIS A 44 15.29 3.30 16.37
N ASP A 45 15.80 4.50 16.08
CA ASP A 45 15.38 5.34 14.96
C ASP A 45 15.68 4.69 13.58
N LEU A 46 14.76 4.95 12.65
CA LEU A 46 14.84 4.52 11.26
C LEU A 46 14.75 5.72 10.33
N HIS A 47 15.52 5.66 9.24
CA HIS A 47 15.44 6.61 8.14
C HIS A 47 15.49 5.89 6.79
N LEU A 48 15.05 6.60 5.75
CA LEU A 48 15.05 6.09 4.39
C LEU A 48 16.26 6.62 3.62
N VAL A 49 17.09 5.71 3.07
CA VAL A 49 18.22 6.06 2.19
C VAL A 49 18.18 5.18 0.96
N ASN A 50 18.08 5.79 -0.22
CA ASN A 50 18.04 5.07 -1.51
C ASN A 50 17.00 3.95 -1.53
N ASP A 51 15.77 4.23 -1.06
CA ASP A 51 14.68 3.25 -0.96
C ASP A 51 15.02 2.00 -0.11
N VAL A 52 15.80 2.22 0.96
CA VAL A 52 16.07 1.21 1.98
C VAL A 52 15.90 1.84 3.34
N LEU A 53 15.07 1.22 4.19
CA LEU A 53 15.00 1.57 5.60
C LEU A 53 16.30 1.16 6.29
N LYS A 54 16.90 2.10 7.02
CA LYS A 54 18.13 1.89 7.76
C LYS A 54 18.00 2.42 9.18
N PHE A 55 18.64 1.73 10.11
CA PHE A 55 18.86 2.25 11.46
C PHE A 55 19.74 3.49 11.42
N GLY A 56 19.38 4.52 12.18
CA GLY A 56 20.18 5.74 12.27
C GLY A 56 19.31 6.97 12.53
N SER A 57 19.40 7.97 11.66
CA SER A 57 18.61 9.21 11.77
C SER A 57 17.11 8.95 11.84
N SER A 58 16.35 9.96 12.28
CA SER A 58 14.89 9.88 12.38
C SER A 58 14.20 10.24 11.05
N LEU A 59 13.20 9.46 10.66
CA LEU A 59 12.25 9.79 9.59
C LEU A 59 10.91 10.18 10.19
N ALA A 60 10.52 11.45 10.03
CA ALA A 60 9.19 11.90 10.40
C ALA A 60 8.12 11.27 9.50
N VAL A 61 7.12 10.63 10.11
CA VAL A 61 6.02 9.98 9.40
C VAL A 61 4.69 10.18 10.14
N GLU A 62 3.61 9.93 9.42
CA GLU A 62 2.26 9.87 9.95
C GLU A 62 1.68 8.49 9.67
N PHE A 63 1.10 7.84 10.68
CA PHE A 63 0.23 6.69 10.44
C PHE A 63 -1.15 7.22 10.08
N ARG A 64 -1.61 6.94 8.85
CA ARG A 64 -2.92 7.36 8.36
C ARG A 64 -3.82 6.16 8.19
N ARG A 65 -4.94 6.12 8.92
CA ARG A 65 -5.99 5.11 8.73
C ARG A 65 -6.73 5.40 7.44
N CYS A 66 -6.95 4.39 6.60
CA CYS A 66 -7.64 4.55 5.33
C CYS A 66 -9.04 3.93 5.36
N THR A 67 -9.98 4.54 4.63
CA THR A 67 -11.33 4.01 4.39
C THR A 67 -11.66 4.03 2.90
N PRO A 68 -12.21 2.93 2.33
CA PRO A 68 -12.52 1.67 2.99
C PRO A 68 -11.26 0.90 3.42
N ASN A 69 -11.42 0.00 4.40
CA ASN A 69 -10.37 -0.87 4.93
C ASN A 69 -10.34 -2.13 4.07
N PHE A 70 -9.65 -2.02 2.94
CA PHE A 70 -9.63 -3.04 1.90
C PHE A 70 -9.01 -4.35 2.41
N GLY A 71 -8.02 -4.29 3.30
CA GLY A 71 -7.41 -5.48 3.90
C GLY A 71 -8.31 -6.21 4.93
N GLY A 72 -9.47 -5.64 5.27
CA GLY A 72 -10.45 -6.30 6.15
C GLY A 72 -10.02 -6.45 7.61
N TYR A 73 -8.97 -5.73 8.05
CA TYR A 73 -8.43 -5.84 9.40
C TYR A 73 -9.38 -5.22 10.44
N SER A 74 -9.77 -5.97 11.48
CA SER A 74 -10.75 -5.52 12.47
C SER A 74 -10.29 -5.75 13.91
N GLY A 75 -11.16 -5.46 14.88
CA GLY A 75 -10.87 -5.58 16.32
C GLY A 75 -9.88 -4.53 16.81
N ASP A 76 -8.83 -4.97 17.50
CA ASP A 76 -7.80 -4.11 18.11
C ASP A 76 -6.71 -3.65 17.11
N THR A 77 -7.02 -3.67 15.81
CA THR A 77 -6.10 -3.27 14.73
C THR A 77 -6.71 -2.22 13.82
N VAL A 78 -5.85 -1.36 13.28
CA VAL A 78 -6.22 -0.32 12.32
C VAL A 78 -5.32 -0.46 11.09
N GLU A 79 -5.90 -0.74 9.93
CA GLU A 79 -5.18 -0.69 8.65
C GLU A 79 -4.93 0.77 8.22
N GLY A 80 -3.76 1.00 7.62
CA GLY A 80 -3.41 2.30 7.08
C GLY A 80 -2.03 2.33 6.43
N HIS A 81 -1.59 3.56 6.14
CA HIS A 81 -0.29 3.83 5.51
C HIS A 81 0.64 4.63 6.41
N LEU A 82 1.94 4.44 6.18
CA LEU A 82 2.98 5.31 6.70
C LEU A 82 3.26 6.43 5.69
N TYR A 83 2.66 7.59 5.92
CA TYR A 83 2.83 8.81 5.11
C TYR A 83 4.10 9.56 5.53
N ILE A 84 4.87 10.06 4.57
CA ILE A 84 6.09 10.84 4.76
C ILE A 84 5.80 12.30 4.38
N PRO A 85 5.62 13.21 5.36
CA PRO A 85 5.20 14.59 5.09
C PRO A 85 6.14 15.38 4.18
N SER A 86 7.45 15.19 4.34
CA SER A 86 8.47 15.94 3.59
C SER A 86 8.42 15.68 2.09
N THR A 87 7.97 14.50 1.67
CA THR A 87 7.88 14.11 0.25
C THR A 87 6.46 13.94 -0.25
N LYS A 88 5.46 14.03 0.63
CA LYS A 88 4.04 13.80 0.34
C LYS A 88 3.76 12.42 -0.29
N LYS A 89 4.51 11.42 0.15
CA LYS A 89 4.46 10.04 -0.36
C LYS A 89 4.30 9.05 0.76
N CYS A 90 3.90 7.82 0.44
CA CYS A 90 3.76 6.75 1.39
C CYS A 90 4.92 5.78 1.26
N LEU A 91 5.32 5.23 2.39
CA LEU A 91 6.26 4.13 2.45
C LEU A 91 5.59 2.90 1.84
N THR A 92 6.22 2.31 0.85
CA THR A 92 5.72 1.14 0.12
C THR A 92 6.83 0.14 -0.10
N LEU A 93 6.49 -1.13 -0.24
CA LEU A 93 7.43 -2.13 -0.68
C LEU A 93 7.78 -1.94 -2.16
N LYS A 94 9.07 -1.95 -2.47
CA LYS A 94 9.58 -1.92 -3.85
C LYS A 94 9.95 -3.32 -4.31
N GLY A 95 9.15 -3.84 -5.24
CA GLY A 95 9.40 -5.09 -5.94
C GLY A 95 8.92 -6.34 -5.20
N THR A 96 9.09 -7.49 -5.84
CA THR A 96 8.52 -8.79 -5.42
C THR A 96 9.56 -9.70 -4.76
N GLY A 97 10.71 -9.15 -4.38
CA GLY A 97 11.82 -9.89 -3.78
C GLY A 97 11.64 -10.02 -2.27
N GLY A 98 11.75 -11.24 -1.76
CA GLY A 98 11.71 -11.54 -0.33
C GLY A 98 12.80 -10.80 0.46
N PRO A 99 12.89 -11.02 1.78
CA PRO A 99 13.80 -10.27 2.63
C PRO A 99 15.27 -10.32 2.13
N PRO A 100 16.02 -9.19 2.15
CA PRO A 100 15.64 -7.91 2.75
C PRO A 100 14.67 -7.11 1.86
N PHE A 101 13.55 -6.73 2.46
CA PHE A 101 12.54 -5.90 1.83
C PHE A 101 13.12 -4.52 1.51
N LYS A 102 12.93 -4.07 0.26
CA LYS A 102 13.27 -2.71 -0.15
C LYS A 102 12.04 -1.85 0.03
N PHE A 103 12.13 -0.81 0.84
CA PHE A 103 11.02 0.11 1.03
C PHE A 103 11.31 1.40 0.29
N GLY A 104 10.44 1.80 -0.62
CA GLY A 104 10.54 3.08 -1.29
C GLY A 104 9.39 4.00 -0.94
N GLN A 105 9.28 5.04 -1.75
CA GLN A 105 8.19 6.00 -1.66
C GLN A 105 7.33 5.94 -2.92
N ALA A 106 6.02 5.84 -2.76
CA ALA A 106 5.04 5.92 -3.85
C ALA A 106 3.91 6.89 -3.50
N ALA A 107 3.02 7.15 -4.46
CA ALA A 107 1.78 7.85 -4.17
C ALA A 107 1.01 7.10 -3.07
N CYS A 108 0.42 7.85 -2.14
CA CYS A 108 -0.44 7.31 -1.08
C CYS A 108 -1.85 7.00 -1.55
N TYR A 109 -2.04 6.88 -2.85
CA TYR A 109 -3.36 6.81 -3.46
C TYR A 109 -3.62 5.38 -3.87
N TYR A 110 -4.68 4.81 -3.31
CA TYR A 110 -5.29 3.60 -3.83
C TYR A 110 -6.76 3.82 -4.11
N SER A 111 -7.16 3.42 -5.32
CA SER A 111 -8.56 3.28 -5.70
C SER A 111 -8.95 1.81 -5.72
N ASP A 112 -10.25 1.55 -5.73
CA ASP A 112 -10.87 0.22 -5.92
C ASP A 112 -10.66 -0.37 -7.33
N ASP A 113 -9.54 -0.02 -7.95
CA ASP A 113 -9.07 -0.59 -9.20
C ASP A 113 -8.34 -1.89 -8.87
N SER A 114 -8.90 -3.02 -9.31
CA SER A 114 -8.32 -4.35 -9.16
C SER A 114 -6.88 -4.49 -9.69
N GLY A 115 -6.42 -3.57 -10.54
CA GLY A 115 -5.03 -3.54 -11.02
C GLY A 115 -4.04 -2.84 -10.07
N GLN A 116 -4.52 -2.14 -9.03
CA GLN A 116 -3.66 -1.44 -8.07
C GLN A 116 -3.28 -2.34 -6.89
N VAL A 117 -2.00 -2.30 -6.53
CA VAL A 117 -1.42 -3.06 -5.43
C VAL A 117 -0.91 -2.07 -4.39
N SER A 118 -1.38 -2.21 -3.15
CA SER A 118 -1.06 -1.33 -2.03
C SER A 118 -0.26 -2.03 -0.95
N SER A 119 0.77 -1.37 -0.43
CA SER A 119 1.46 -1.82 0.77
C SER A 119 0.69 -1.41 2.02
N SER A 120 0.15 -2.39 2.74
CA SER A 120 -0.63 -2.15 3.95
C SER A 120 0.21 -2.28 5.21
N PHE A 121 -0.07 -1.41 6.17
CA PHE A 121 0.41 -1.50 7.54
C PHE A 121 -0.78 -1.61 8.49
N ILE A 122 -0.63 -2.38 9.55
CA ILE A 122 -1.57 -2.38 10.66
C ILE A 122 -0.93 -1.72 11.87
N LYS A 123 -1.72 -0.90 12.56
CA LYS A 123 -1.39 -0.40 13.90
C LYS A 123 -2.22 -1.16 14.93
N LYS A 124 -1.56 -1.79 15.89
CA LYS A 124 -2.22 -2.45 17.04
C LYS A 124 -2.52 -1.44 18.14
N LYS A 125 -3.39 -1.83 19.08
CA LYS A 125 -3.80 -1.03 20.24
C LYS A 125 -2.65 -0.57 21.15
N ASP A 126 -1.58 -1.36 21.24
CA ASP A 126 -0.37 -1.02 22.00
C ASP A 126 0.52 0.03 21.28
N GLY A 127 0.10 0.49 20.10
CA GLY A 127 0.82 1.47 19.29
C GLY A 127 1.81 0.85 18.30
N SER A 128 2.08 -0.45 18.38
CA SER A 128 2.99 -1.14 17.47
C SER A 128 2.43 -1.22 16.06
N ILE A 129 3.30 -1.00 15.07
CA ILE A 129 2.97 -0.98 13.65
C ILE A 129 3.69 -2.13 12.96
N PHE A 130 2.96 -2.91 12.16
CA PHE A 130 3.49 -4.05 11.41
C PHE A 130 3.15 -3.92 9.93
N PHE A 131 4.06 -4.39 9.08
CA PHE A 131 3.78 -4.58 7.67
C PHE A 131 2.99 -5.87 7.49
N VAL A 132 1.93 -5.85 6.67
CA VAL A 132 1.07 -7.03 6.47
C VAL A 132 1.12 -7.59 5.05
N GLY A 133 1.93 -6.98 4.19
CA GLY A 133 2.04 -7.37 2.80
C GLY A 133 1.46 -6.33 1.87
N ASP A 134 1.39 -6.72 0.60
CA ASP A 134 0.69 -5.94 -0.41
C ASP A 134 -0.63 -6.61 -0.78
N SER A 135 -1.69 -5.82 -0.93
CA SER A 135 -3.03 -6.27 -1.31
C SER A 135 -3.57 -5.51 -2.51
N THR A 136 -4.45 -6.14 -3.28
CA THR A 136 -5.35 -5.44 -4.20
C THR A 136 -6.50 -4.80 -3.42
N ALA A 137 -7.26 -3.94 -4.08
CA ALA A 137 -8.37 -3.25 -3.44
C ALA A 137 -9.52 -4.17 -2.99
N ASP A 138 -9.69 -5.36 -3.56
CA ASP A 138 -10.62 -6.36 -3.03
C ASP A 138 -10.14 -7.03 -1.72
N GLY A 139 -8.98 -6.62 -1.21
CA GLY A 139 -8.33 -7.21 -0.03
C GLY A 139 -7.53 -8.47 -0.33
N SER A 140 -7.48 -8.92 -1.58
CA SER A 140 -6.70 -10.10 -1.95
C SER A 140 -5.21 -9.80 -1.75
N ILE A 141 -4.54 -10.65 -0.97
CA ILE A 141 -3.12 -10.52 -0.69
C ILE A 141 -2.33 -10.91 -1.94
N VAL A 142 -1.63 -9.94 -2.52
CA VAL A 142 -0.77 -10.12 -3.69
C VAL A 142 0.62 -10.60 -3.26
N TYR A 143 1.16 -9.99 -2.20
CA TYR A 143 2.48 -10.33 -1.69
C TYR A 143 2.53 -10.44 -0.17
N TYR A 144 3.27 -11.44 0.31
CA TYR A 144 3.76 -11.62 1.69
C TYR A 144 2.74 -11.89 2.81
N GLY A 145 1.49 -11.45 2.74
CA GLY A 145 0.55 -11.62 3.86
C GLY A 145 0.27 -13.07 4.26
N ASN A 146 0.55 -14.05 3.39
CA ASN A 146 0.46 -15.49 3.67
C ASN A 146 1.81 -16.19 3.95
N LYS A 147 2.94 -15.45 3.94
CA LYS A 147 4.28 -16.03 4.15
C LYS A 147 4.64 -16.15 5.63
N CYS A 148 3.93 -15.44 6.50
CA CYS A 148 4.06 -15.58 7.95
C CYS A 148 2.81 -16.23 8.53
N LYS A 149 2.97 -17.09 9.53
CA LYS A 149 1.84 -17.69 10.25
C LYS A 149 1.00 -16.62 10.95
N SER A 150 1.64 -15.58 11.48
CA SER A 150 0.99 -14.41 12.07
C SER A 150 0.39 -13.42 11.06
N GLY A 151 0.65 -13.59 9.76
CA GLY A 151 0.28 -12.63 8.71
C GLY A 151 0.95 -11.25 8.85
N THR A 152 1.98 -11.11 9.70
CA THR A 152 2.61 -9.83 10.00
C THR A 152 4.14 -9.91 9.96
N PHE A 153 4.75 -8.85 9.47
CA PHE A 153 6.20 -8.64 9.40
C PHE A 153 6.61 -7.47 10.28
N GLY A 154 7.72 -7.65 10.99
CA GLY A 154 8.37 -6.61 11.78
C GLY A 154 9.84 -6.48 11.42
N VAL A 155 10.53 -5.52 12.02
CA VAL A 155 11.98 -5.35 11.89
C VAL A 155 12.69 -6.43 12.72
N SER A 156 13.79 -6.97 12.21
CA SER A 156 14.57 -7.97 12.96
C SER A 156 15.14 -7.36 14.25
N SER A 157 14.84 -8.00 15.39
CA SER A 157 15.31 -7.60 16.72
C SER A 157 16.84 -7.70 16.91
N SER A 158 17.52 -8.45 16.05
CA SER A 158 18.95 -8.74 16.16
C SER A 158 19.87 -7.66 15.58
N ALA A 159 19.32 -6.62 14.95
CA ALA A 159 20.10 -5.56 14.31
C ALA A 159 19.68 -4.19 14.87
N THR A 160 20.67 -3.34 15.12
CA THR A 160 20.48 -1.96 15.62
C THR A 160 21.24 -0.93 14.78
N SER A 161 21.90 -1.39 13.70
CA SER A 161 22.65 -0.57 12.74
C SER A 161 22.50 -1.13 11.33
N GLY A 162 22.73 -0.30 10.31
CA GLY A 162 22.65 -0.71 8.90
C GLY A 162 21.21 -0.88 8.40
N VAL A 163 20.99 -1.84 7.50
CA VAL A 163 19.68 -2.06 6.85
C VAL A 163 18.69 -2.70 7.82
N ALA A 164 17.51 -2.10 7.96
CA ALA A 164 16.41 -2.67 8.73
C ALA A 164 15.77 -3.83 7.94
N LYS A 165 16.15 -5.06 8.27
CA LYS A 165 15.60 -6.27 7.65
C LYS A 165 14.26 -6.61 8.29
N PHE A 166 13.23 -6.85 7.49
CA PHE A 166 11.96 -7.35 8.00
C PHE A 166 11.91 -8.88 7.93
N LYS A 167 11.25 -9.51 8.89
CA LYS A 167 11.00 -10.96 8.97
C LYS A 167 9.65 -11.21 9.65
N CYS A 168 9.20 -12.46 9.66
CA CYS A 168 7.95 -12.80 10.35
C CYS A 168 8.03 -12.48 11.83
N VAL A 169 6.94 -11.95 12.39
CA VAL A 169 6.86 -11.67 13.83
C VAL A 169 7.10 -12.93 14.65
N ASP A 170 6.60 -14.08 14.20
CA ASP A 170 6.83 -15.39 14.84
C ASP A 170 8.31 -15.82 14.86
N ASP A 171 9.15 -15.25 13.98
CA ASP A 171 10.60 -15.49 13.94
C ASP A 171 11.38 -14.49 14.81
N GLY A 172 10.70 -13.79 15.72
CA GLY A 172 11.31 -12.81 16.64
C GLY A 172 11.53 -11.44 16.00
N ALA A 173 10.62 -10.99 15.15
CA ALA A 173 10.59 -9.60 14.68
C ALA A 173 9.90 -8.68 15.69
N ILE A 174 10.26 -7.41 15.69
CA ILE A 174 9.68 -6.36 16.52
C ILE A 174 8.90 -5.36 15.66
N GLY A 175 7.91 -4.72 16.27
CA GLY A 175 7.10 -3.71 15.58
C GLY A 175 7.86 -2.42 15.33
N LEU A 176 7.23 -1.55 14.54
CA LEU A 176 7.56 -0.14 14.43
C LEU A 176 6.72 0.67 15.43
N THR A 177 7.13 1.88 15.74
CA THR A 177 6.36 2.87 16.51
C THR A 177 6.68 4.27 16.00
N LEU A 178 5.78 5.22 16.30
CA LEU A 178 5.94 6.65 16.02
C LEU A 178 6.15 7.44 17.31
#